data_AF-A0A1H6G4P1-F1
#
_entry.id   AF-A0A1H6G4P1-F1
#
_cell.length_a   1.000
_cell.length_b   1.000
_cell.length_c   1.000
_cell.angle_alpha   90.00
_cell.angle_beta   90.00
_cell.angle_gamma   90.00
#
_symmetry.space_group_name_H-M   'P 1'
#
loop_
_entity.id
_entity.type
_entity.pdbx_description
1 polymer ?
#
loop_
_entity_poly.entity_id
_entity_poly.type
_entity_poly.pdbx_seq_one_letter_code
_entity_poly.pdbx_strand_id
1 'polypeptide(L)'
;MIATIGFEALSADSGLSSSVSVGDGTTLEWTRVALLDILGYGLVAGIVALIGAFGYRAMTVRKLPAGPAVLAGLALPASWLTAGAIRHDAVIADAPLTHYTSGTFLFGVLAAGTVAAIGGHRLGDRLACGSYEIRRFDATGSGTVTELLQSAGLAVAVTLPSSIDDAEGYPAVDESVSRVLEGRRFLLPSGLSLAARRTRIESRIETDFDVGYVRVELTADGTVSSVSVGGKRSGISPTLGPGQVAVAIASTLSANASAGDPIEVWTDEGDSSQLVATGTLRSSSGSVVTLLVDEDDANAFEPRKRYRLTTGPETPADWHALVAAIRGAAETVVAIKIDADGPLESEFVDWVPGTVLLLERNGEEVALPAESEALQAGDTAYVLATPAELESLSR
;
A
#
# COMPACT_ATOMS: atom_id res chain seq x y z
N MET A 1 11.87 31.58 1.39
CA MET A 1 12.39 32.84 0.81
C MET A 1 12.11 32.87 -0.70
N ILE A 2 10.85 32.73 -1.11
CA ILE A 2 10.36 32.87 -2.51
C ILE A 2 8.90 33.36 -2.38
N ALA A 3 8.72 34.60 -1.94
CA ALA A 3 7.39 35.22 -1.80
C ALA A 3 7.53 36.75 -1.75
N THR A 4 8.30 37.35 -2.67
CA THR A 4 8.46 38.83 -2.67
C THR A 4 8.87 39.44 -4.02
N ILE A 5 8.80 38.71 -5.14
CA ILE A 5 9.30 39.24 -6.45
C ILE A 5 8.16 39.63 -7.42
N GLY A 6 6.89 39.54 -7.00
CA GLY A 6 5.76 39.75 -7.93
C GLY A 6 4.97 41.06 -7.79
N PHE A 7 5.22 41.89 -6.78
CA PHE A 7 4.25 42.93 -6.40
C PHE A 7 4.62 44.36 -6.85
N GLU A 8 5.89 44.64 -7.19
CA GLU A 8 6.31 46.00 -7.57
C GLU A 8 6.20 46.32 -9.07
N ALA A 9 6.13 45.31 -9.94
CA ALA A 9 6.05 45.55 -11.39
C ALA A 9 4.64 45.98 -11.87
N LEU A 10 3.64 45.99 -10.98
CA LEU A 10 2.26 46.43 -11.28
C LEU A 10 1.91 47.79 -10.65
N SER A 11 2.91 48.56 -10.17
CA SER A 11 2.74 49.95 -9.76
C SER A 11 2.94 50.96 -10.90
N ALA A 12 3.18 50.47 -12.13
CA ALA A 12 3.20 51.30 -13.32
C ALA A 12 1.76 51.71 -13.68
N ASP A 13 1.46 52.95 -13.32
CA ASP A 13 0.36 53.84 -13.69
C ASP A 13 -0.01 53.81 -15.19
N SER A 14 -0.46 52.66 -15.67
CA SER A 14 -0.92 52.45 -17.04
C SER A 14 -2.30 51.79 -16.97
N GLY A 15 -3.30 52.68 -16.99
CA GLY A 15 -4.70 52.36 -16.87
C GLY A 15 -5.15 51.25 -17.81
N LEU A 16 -5.79 50.24 -17.22
CA LEU A 16 -6.82 49.44 -17.89
C LEU A 16 -8.22 50.00 -17.60
N SER A 17 -8.32 51.18 -16.99
CA SER A 17 -9.53 52.00 -17.06
C SER A 17 -9.48 52.79 -18.35
N SER A 18 -9.96 52.21 -19.45
CA SER A 18 -10.33 53.04 -20.60
C SER A 18 -11.54 53.88 -20.20
N SER A 19 -11.30 55.08 -19.68
CA SER A 19 -12.31 56.12 -19.53
C SER A 19 -12.65 56.65 -20.93
N VAL A 20 -13.44 55.88 -21.66
CA VAL A 20 -14.10 56.35 -22.88
C VAL A 20 -15.41 56.98 -22.44
N SER A 21 -15.43 58.31 -22.32
CA SER A 21 -16.69 59.06 -22.29
C SER A 21 -17.18 59.19 -23.73
N VAL A 22 -18.15 58.35 -24.11
CA VAL A 22 -18.87 58.47 -25.38
C VAL A 22 -20.35 58.31 -25.09
N GLY A 23 -21.13 59.30 -25.54
CA GLY A 23 -22.56 59.43 -25.29
C GLY A 23 -23.44 58.70 -26.30
N ASP A 24 -24.67 58.44 -25.85
CA ASP A 24 -25.88 58.11 -26.62
C ASP A 24 -25.91 56.84 -27.48
N GLY A 25 -25.40 55.73 -26.94
CA GLY A 25 -25.61 54.35 -27.43
C GLY A 25 -26.02 53.37 -26.32
N THR A 26 -27.13 53.65 -25.61
CA THR A 26 -27.39 53.27 -24.21
C THR A 26 -27.53 51.78 -23.81
N THR A 27 -27.36 50.81 -24.72
CA THR A 27 -27.38 49.37 -24.34
C THR A 27 -26.29 48.54 -25.01
N LEU A 28 -25.99 48.82 -26.28
CA LEU A 28 -25.00 48.06 -27.04
C LEU A 28 -23.56 48.36 -26.58
N GLU A 29 -23.26 49.62 -26.24
CA GLU A 29 -21.92 50.03 -25.78
C GLU A 29 -21.61 49.50 -24.39
N TRP A 30 -22.59 49.55 -23.49
CA TRP A 30 -22.50 48.96 -22.15
C TRP A 30 -22.25 47.46 -22.19
N THR A 31 -22.98 46.76 -23.05
CA THR A 31 -22.79 45.32 -23.26
C THR A 31 -21.38 45.01 -23.77
N ARG A 32 -20.85 45.86 -24.66
CA ARG A 32 -19.50 45.69 -25.22
C ARG A 32 -18.40 45.92 -24.18
N VAL A 33 -18.49 46.98 -23.38
CA VAL A 33 -17.51 47.28 -22.32
C VAL A 33 -17.52 46.18 -21.27
N ALA A 34 -18.71 45.79 -20.78
CA ALA A 34 -18.85 44.70 -19.82
C ALA A 34 -18.30 43.37 -20.36
N LEU A 35 -18.55 43.06 -21.64
CA LEU A 35 -18.02 41.86 -22.27
C LEU A 35 -16.49 41.89 -22.38
N LEU A 36 -15.90 43.03 -22.74
CA LEU A 36 -14.45 43.21 -22.79
C LEU A 36 -13.81 43.04 -21.42
N ASP A 37 -14.41 43.61 -20.38
CA ASP A 37 -13.93 43.47 -19.01
C ASP A 37 -14.03 42.01 -18.52
N ILE A 38 -15.16 41.33 -18.79
CA ILE A 38 -15.33 39.89 -18.48
C ILE A 38 -14.23 39.06 -19.15
N LEU A 39 -13.98 39.31 -20.43
CA LEU A 39 -12.93 38.62 -21.18
C LEU A 39 -11.53 38.97 -20.66
N GLY A 40 -11.29 40.21 -20.27
CA GLY A 40 -10.03 40.68 -19.69
C GLY A 40 -9.72 40.00 -18.37
N TYR A 41 -10.66 40.00 -17.42
CA TYR A 41 -10.52 39.27 -16.15
C TYR A 41 -10.39 37.76 -16.37
N GLY A 42 -11.12 37.22 -17.34
CA GLY A 42 -11.00 35.83 -17.76
C GLY A 42 -9.57 35.50 -18.21
N LEU A 43 -9.00 36.32 -19.10
CA LEU A 43 -7.65 36.15 -19.61
C LEU A 43 -6.61 36.21 -18.49
N VAL A 44 -6.73 37.17 -17.56
CA VAL A 44 -5.84 37.27 -16.40
C VAL A 44 -5.90 35.99 -15.56
N ALA A 45 -7.10 35.47 -15.26
CA ALA A 45 -7.26 34.22 -14.53
C ALA A 45 -6.60 33.03 -15.25
N GLY A 46 -6.75 32.97 -16.57
CA GLY A 46 -6.10 31.99 -17.43
C GLY A 46 -4.58 32.04 -17.37
N ILE A 47 -4.00 33.23 -17.47
CA ILE A 47 -2.53 33.42 -17.43
C ILE A 47 -1.97 33.04 -16.06
N VAL A 48 -2.62 33.44 -14.97
CA VAL A 48 -2.18 33.09 -13.60
C VAL A 48 -2.23 31.58 -13.40
N ALA A 49 -3.32 30.92 -13.82
CA ALA A 49 -3.44 29.46 -13.74
C ALA A 49 -2.39 28.75 -14.62
N LEU A 50 -2.05 29.30 -15.79
CA LEU A 50 -0.99 28.80 -16.67
C LEU A 50 0.37 28.87 -15.99
N ILE A 51 0.75 30.03 -15.46
CA ILE A 51 2.03 30.24 -14.78
C ILE A 51 2.12 29.37 -13.53
N GLY A 52 1.04 29.29 -12.75
CA GLY A 52 0.97 28.47 -11.55
C GLY A 52 1.13 26.98 -11.87
N ALA A 53 0.42 26.48 -12.88
CA ALA A 53 0.55 25.08 -13.32
C ALA A 53 1.96 24.78 -13.87
N PHE A 54 2.51 25.69 -14.67
CA PHE A 54 3.84 25.57 -15.25
C PHE A 54 4.94 25.55 -14.17
N GLY A 55 4.92 26.52 -13.24
CA GLY A 55 5.90 26.63 -12.16
C GLY A 55 5.79 25.52 -11.12
N TYR A 56 4.58 25.13 -10.74
CA TYR A 56 4.38 24.00 -9.81
C TYR A 56 4.93 22.70 -10.38
N ARG A 57 4.71 22.46 -11.68
CA ARG A 57 5.23 21.30 -12.38
C ARG A 57 6.76 21.33 -12.47
N ALA A 58 7.35 22.50 -12.73
CA ALA A 58 8.80 22.69 -12.77
C ALA A 58 9.46 22.37 -11.41
N MET A 59 8.80 22.69 -10.31
CA MET A 59 9.35 22.46 -8.96
C MET A 59 9.12 21.05 -8.42
N THR A 60 7.98 20.43 -8.72
CA THR A 60 7.53 19.21 -8.01
C THR A 60 7.39 17.98 -8.90
N VAL A 61 7.48 18.13 -10.23
CA VAL A 61 7.23 17.09 -11.25
C VAL A 61 5.79 16.51 -11.22
N ARG A 62 4.98 16.86 -10.21
CA ARG A 62 3.59 16.45 -10.02
C ARG A 62 2.63 17.38 -10.76
N LYS A 63 1.48 16.84 -11.16
CA LYS A 63 0.38 17.62 -11.73
C LYS A 63 -0.32 18.38 -10.62
N LEU A 64 -0.45 19.71 -10.79
CA LEU A 64 -1.25 20.53 -9.90
C LEU A 64 -2.73 20.11 -10.04
N PRO A 65 -3.45 19.77 -8.97
CA PRO A 65 -4.88 19.50 -9.05
C PRO A 65 -5.62 20.71 -9.63
N ALA A 66 -6.66 20.47 -10.43
CA ALA A 66 -7.35 21.54 -11.16
C ALA A 66 -8.02 22.57 -10.22
N GLY A 67 -8.55 22.13 -9.07
CA GLY A 67 -9.21 23.00 -8.09
C GLY A 67 -8.32 24.14 -7.60
N PRO A 68 -7.16 23.86 -6.97
CA PRO A 68 -6.19 24.88 -6.55
C PRO A 68 -5.73 25.80 -7.68
N ALA A 69 -5.55 25.28 -8.90
CA ALA A 69 -5.13 26.10 -10.05
C ALA A 69 -6.19 27.14 -10.44
N VAL A 70 -7.46 26.74 -10.44
CA VAL A 70 -8.59 27.65 -10.73
C VAL A 70 -8.76 28.68 -9.61
N LEU A 71 -8.66 28.27 -8.35
CA LEU A 71 -8.73 29.19 -7.21
C LEU A 71 -7.60 30.22 -7.25
N ALA A 72 -6.36 29.81 -7.53
CA ALA A 72 -5.23 30.71 -7.68
C ALA A 72 -5.42 31.68 -8.87
N GLY A 73 -5.95 31.18 -10.00
CA GLY A 73 -6.27 32.00 -11.17
C GLY A 73 -7.31 33.08 -10.86
N LEU A 74 -8.37 32.73 -10.15
CA LEU A 74 -9.46 33.66 -9.80
C LEU A 74 -9.09 34.63 -8.67
N ALA A 75 -8.05 34.37 -7.89
CA ALA A 75 -7.67 35.20 -6.75
C ALA A 75 -7.39 36.65 -7.17
N LEU A 76 -6.62 36.88 -8.25
CA LEU A 76 -6.29 38.24 -8.68
C LEU A 76 -7.52 39.03 -9.19
N PRO A 77 -8.34 38.51 -10.13
CA PRO A 77 -9.58 39.19 -10.53
C PRO A 77 -10.54 39.44 -9.37
N ALA A 78 -10.71 38.46 -8.48
CA ALA A 78 -11.61 38.58 -7.33
C ALA A 78 -11.13 39.66 -6.36
N SER A 79 -9.84 39.68 -6.03
CA SER A 79 -9.26 40.72 -5.17
C SER A 79 -9.39 42.11 -5.80
N TRP A 80 -9.14 42.24 -7.11
CA TRP A 80 -9.28 43.51 -7.82
C TRP A 80 -10.72 44.04 -7.82
N LEU A 81 -11.69 43.18 -8.15
CA LEU A 81 -13.11 43.54 -8.14
C LEU A 81 -13.61 43.87 -6.74
N THR A 82 -13.15 43.14 -5.72
CA THR A 82 -13.47 43.43 -4.31
C THR A 82 -12.92 44.79 -3.90
N ALA A 83 -11.69 45.11 -4.28
CA ALA A 83 -11.07 46.42 -4.00
C ALA A 83 -11.73 47.58 -4.78
N GLY A 84 -12.25 47.30 -5.98
CA GLY A 84 -13.05 48.26 -6.75
C GLY A 84 -14.40 48.53 -6.09
N ALA A 85 -15.12 47.47 -5.70
CA ALA A 85 -16.40 47.55 -5.01
C ALA A 85 -16.33 48.36 -3.71
N ILE A 86 -15.27 48.17 -2.90
CA ILE A 86 -15.08 48.89 -1.63
C ILE A 86 -14.80 50.39 -1.86
N ARG A 87 -14.07 50.75 -2.92
CA ARG A 87 -13.64 52.14 -3.16
C ARG A 87 -14.68 52.99 -3.86
N HIS A 88 -15.48 52.40 -4.73
CA HIS A 88 -16.36 53.14 -5.64
C HIS A 88 -17.85 52.78 -5.49
N ASP A 89 -18.21 51.86 -4.58
CA ASP A 89 -19.58 51.33 -4.37
C ASP A 89 -20.26 50.78 -5.65
N ALA A 90 -19.44 50.54 -6.67
CA ALA A 90 -19.81 50.06 -7.99
C ALA A 90 -18.72 49.14 -8.53
N VAL A 91 -19.13 48.13 -9.29
CA VAL A 91 -18.22 47.16 -9.91
C VAL A 91 -17.99 47.46 -11.39
N ILE A 92 -18.97 48.10 -12.04
CA ILE A 92 -18.94 48.54 -13.44
C ILE A 92 -19.58 49.92 -13.52
N ALA A 93 -18.88 50.89 -14.14
CA ALA A 93 -19.42 52.16 -14.62
C ALA A 93 -20.53 52.78 -13.72
N ASP A 94 -20.26 52.94 -12.43
CA ASP A 94 -21.16 53.55 -11.44
C ASP A 94 -22.52 52.86 -11.20
N ALA A 95 -22.69 51.61 -11.62
CA ALA A 95 -23.90 50.83 -11.33
C ALA A 95 -23.91 50.34 -9.86
N PRO A 96 -25.00 50.56 -9.10
CA PRO A 96 -25.12 50.10 -7.72
C PRO A 96 -24.97 48.58 -7.62
N LEU A 97 -24.34 48.10 -6.54
CA LEU A 97 -24.15 46.67 -6.25
C LEU A 97 -25.47 45.87 -6.21
N THR A 98 -26.58 46.52 -5.89
CA THR A 98 -27.91 45.91 -5.75
C THR A 98 -28.64 45.69 -7.08
N HIS A 99 -28.07 46.12 -8.20
CA HIS A 99 -28.69 46.01 -9.51
C HIS A 99 -28.42 44.64 -10.16
N TYR A 100 -29.38 44.08 -10.90
CA TYR A 100 -29.29 42.76 -11.54
C TYR A 100 -28.12 42.66 -12.55
N THR A 101 -27.71 43.80 -13.10
CA THR A 101 -26.59 43.94 -14.04
C THR A 101 -25.25 43.65 -13.38
N SER A 102 -25.04 44.13 -12.15
CA SER A 102 -23.84 43.87 -11.36
C SER A 102 -23.70 42.38 -11.02
N GLY A 103 -24.81 41.73 -10.67
CA GLY A 103 -24.85 40.28 -10.49
C GLY A 103 -24.48 39.52 -11.76
N THR A 104 -25.10 39.87 -12.89
CA THR A 104 -24.85 39.20 -14.19
C THR A 104 -23.39 39.34 -14.62
N PHE A 105 -22.78 40.51 -14.38
CA PHE A 105 -21.36 40.72 -14.66
C PHE A 105 -20.44 39.89 -13.77
N LEU A 106 -20.67 39.88 -12.45
CA LEU A 106 -19.86 39.07 -11.52
C LEU A 106 -19.94 37.58 -11.87
N PHE A 107 -21.14 37.09 -12.23
CA PHE A 107 -21.31 35.74 -12.75
C PHE A 107 -20.56 35.54 -14.08
N GLY A 108 -20.61 36.53 -14.98
CA GLY A 108 -19.87 36.53 -16.23
C GLY A 108 -18.35 36.42 -16.02
N VAL A 109 -17.79 37.23 -15.12
CA VAL A 109 -16.37 37.21 -14.76
C VAL A 109 -15.99 35.87 -14.11
N LEU A 110 -16.82 35.36 -13.20
CA LEU A 110 -16.57 34.07 -12.56
C LEU A 110 -16.60 32.92 -13.58
N ALA A 111 -17.59 32.90 -14.47
CA ALA A 111 -17.73 31.87 -15.49
C ALA A 111 -16.58 31.93 -16.51
N ALA A 112 -16.30 33.12 -17.07
CA ALA A 112 -15.22 33.34 -18.02
C ALA A 112 -13.85 33.05 -17.38
N GLY A 113 -13.62 33.53 -16.16
CA GLY A 113 -12.43 33.26 -15.35
C GLY A 113 -12.23 31.78 -15.06
N THR A 114 -13.29 31.04 -14.72
CA THR A 114 -13.21 29.59 -14.49
C THR A 114 -12.81 28.85 -15.77
N VAL A 115 -13.49 29.12 -16.89
CA VAL A 115 -13.21 28.49 -18.18
C VAL A 115 -11.79 28.79 -18.65
N ALA A 116 -11.39 30.06 -18.57
CA ALA A 116 -10.06 30.51 -18.94
C ALA A 116 -8.98 29.91 -18.03
N ALA A 117 -9.21 29.82 -16.72
CA ALA A 117 -8.30 29.19 -15.76
C ALA A 117 -8.12 27.69 -16.02
N ILE A 118 -9.19 26.96 -16.35
CA ILE A 118 -9.08 25.55 -16.76
C ILE A 118 -8.27 25.41 -18.04
N GLY A 119 -8.52 26.29 -19.03
CA GLY A 119 -7.76 26.34 -20.27
C GLY A 119 -6.27 26.63 -20.04
N GLY A 120 -5.98 27.68 -19.26
CA GLY A 120 -4.64 28.09 -18.86
C GLY A 120 -3.90 27.01 -18.09
N HIS A 121 -4.55 26.35 -17.12
CA HIS A 121 -3.99 25.22 -16.40
C HIS A 121 -3.60 24.07 -17.34
N ARG A 122 -4.48 23.68 -18.27
CA ARG A 122 -4.20 22.61 -19.25
C ARG A 122 -3.07 23.00 -20.20
N LEU A 123 -3.05 24.27 -20.64
CA LEU A 123 -2.01 24.77 -21.54
C LEU A 123 -0.66 24.86 -20.83
N GLY A 124 -0.61 25.39 -19.60
CA GLY A 124 0.58 25.44 -18.77
C GLY A 124 1.15 24.07 -18.46
N ASP A 125 0.28 23.09 -18.18
CA ASP A 125 0.67 21.69 -18.00
C ASP A 125 1.27 21.08 -19.27
N ARG A 126 0.73 21.39 -20.45
CA ARG A 126 1.28 20.95 -21.75
C ARG A 126 2.60 21.62 -22.08
N LEU A 127 2.70 22.94 -21.87
CA LEU A 127 3.93 23.69 -22.10
C LEU A 127 5.04 23.22 -21.17
N ALA A 128 4.74 22.94 -19.91
CA ALA A 128 5.70 22.38 -18.96
C ALA A 128 6.19 20.99 -19.37
N CYS A 129 5.31 20.11 -19.89
CA CYS A 129 5.75 18.83 -20.46
C CYS A 129 6.75 19.03 -21.60
N GLY A 130 6.45 19.97 -22.51
CA GLY A 130 7.24 20.22 -23.72
C GLY A 130 8.59 20.86 -23.42
N SER A 131 8.65 21.80 -22.47
CA SER A 131 9.88 22.54 -22.14
C SER A 131 10.82 21.77 -21.21
N TYR A 132 10.28 20.94 -20.31
CA TYR A 132 11.08 20.20 -19.32
C TYR A 132 11.29 18.72 -19.69
N GLU A 133 10.95 18.31 -20.92
CA GLU A 133 10.98 16.91 -21.39
C GLU A 133 10.26 15.92 -20.46
N ILE A 134 9.26 16.40 -19.70
CA ILE A 134 8.48 15.58 -18.76
C ILE A 134 7.45 14.78 -19.55
N ARG A 135 7.82 13.54 -19.91
CA ARG A 135 6.99 12.59 -20.66
C ARG A 135 5.66 12.30 -19.92
N ARG A 136 4.54 12.65 -20.57
CA ARG A 136 3.17 12.42 -20.08
C ARG A 136 2.74 10.99 -20.42
N PHE A 137 2.28 10.22 -19.44
CA PHE A 137 1.61 8.94 -19.68
C PHE A 137 0.16 9.04 -19.20
N ASP A 138 -0.79 9.10 -20.14
CA ASP A 138 -2.22 9.00 -19.84
C ASP A 138 -2.61 7.50 -19.77
N ALA A 139 -2.94 7.03 -18.56
CA ALA A 139 -3.13 5.63 -18.22
C ALA A 139 -4.57 5.14 -18.42
N THR A 140 -5.12 5.20 -19.64
CA THR A 140 -6.54 4.82 -19.86
C THR A 140 -6.80 3.86 -21.05
N GLY A 141 -5.76 3.33 -21.71
CA GLY A 141 -5.96 2.34 -22.78
C GLY A 141 -5.09 1.10 -22.58
N SER A 142 -5.66 -0.02 -22.12
CA SER A 142 -4.92 -1.25 -21.79
C SER A 142 -4.49 -2.10 -23.00
N GLY A 143 -4.96 -1.80 -24.22
CA GLY A 143 -4.69 -2.63 -25.41
C GLY A 143 -3.56 -2.15 -26.33
N THR A 144 -3.46 -0.84 -26.59
CA THR A 144 -2.51 -0.29 -27.58
C THR A 144 -1.19 0.19 -26.95
N VAL A 145 -1.18 0.34 -25.62
CA VAL A 145 -0.06 0.91 -24.87
C VAL A 145 1.04 -0.12 -24.63
N THR A 146 0.74 -1.43 -24.65
CA THR A 146 1.73 -2.51 -24.43
C THR A 146 2.71 -2.65 -25.60
N GLU A 147 2.22 -2.63 -26.84
CA GLU A 147 3.06 -2.68 -28.05
C GLU A 147 3.84 -1.37 -28.26
N LEU A 148 3.24 -0.23 -27.90
CA LEU A 148 3.89 1.09 -27.95
C LEU A 148 4.93 1.29 -26.82
N LEU A 149 4.73 0.71 -25.63
CA LEU A 149 5.73 0.73 -24.54
C LEU A 149 6.94 -0.15 -24.85
N GLN A 150 6.72 -1.30 -25.49
CA GLN A 150 7.80 -2.22 -25.84
C GLN A 150 8.63 -1.67 -27.02
N SER A 151 7.99 -1.06 -28.01
CA SER A 151 8.66 -0.40 -29.15
C SER A 151 9.37 0.91 -28.76
N ALA A 152 8.92 1.62 -27.72
CA ALA A 152 9.58 2.83 -27.19
C ALA A 152 10.68 2.53 -26.16
N GLY A 153 10.97 1.25 -25.86
CA GLY A 153 11.98 0.84 -24.88
C GLY A 153 11.63 1.19 -23.43
N LEU A 154 10.35 1.47 -23.14
CA LEU A 154 9.85 1.91 -21.84
C LEU A 154 9.33 0.76 -20.95
N ALA A 155 9.11 -0.41 -21.55
CA ALA A 155 8.81 -1.64 -20.83
C ALA A 155 9.63 -2.81 -21.37
N VAL A 156 10.14 -3.62 -20.45
CA VAL A 156 10.82 -4.88 -20.75
C VAL A 156 9.81 -6.00 -20.46
N ALA A 157 9.58 -6.86 -21.45
CA ALA A 157 8.82 -8.08 -21.27
C ALA A 157 9.75 -9.15 -20.69
N VAL A 158 9.38 -9.67 -19.52
CA VAL A 158 10.06 -10.79 -18.87
C VAL A 158 9.13 -11.99 -18.98
N THR A 159 9.63 -13.09 -19.53
CA THR A 159 8.88 -14.33 -19.69
C THR A 159 9.29 -15.29 -18.57
N LEU A 160 8.31 -15.86 -17.87
CA LEU A 160 8.55 -16.92 -16.89
C LEU A 160 8.95 -18.22 -17.59
N PRO A 161 9.71 -19.10 -16.91
CA PRO A 161 10.06 -20.42 -17.43
C PRO A 161 8.81 -21.29 -17.67
N SER A 162 9.01 -22.36 -18.43
CA SER A 162 7.94 -23.34 -18.75
C SER A 162 7.67 -24.34 -17.64
N SER A 163 8.51 -24.36 -16.59
CA SER A 163 8.30 -25.14 -15.38
C SER A 163 8.41 -24.19 -14.20
N ILE A 164 7.50 -24.34 -13.24
CA ILE A 164 7.48 -23.62 -11.98
C ILE A 164 7.64 -24.66 -10.87
N ASP A 165 8.59 -24.45 -9.99
CA ASP A 165 8.89 -25.37 -8.90
C ASP A 165 8.08 -25.01 -7.65
N ASP A 166 7.77 -26.00 -6.80
CA ASP A 166 7.16 -25.75 -5.50
C ASP A 166 8.24 -25.34 -4.48
N ALA A 167 7.95 -24.34 -3.66
CA ALA A 167 8.88 -23.89 -2.63
C ALA A 167 8.95 -24.88 -1.46
N GLU A 168 10.18 -25.33 -1.15
CA GLU A 168 10.44 -26.29 -0.07
C GLU A 168 9.94 -25.78 1.28
N GLY A 169 9.23 -26.64 2.03
CA GLY A 169 8.63 -26.30 3.32
C GLY A 169 7.46 -25.32 3.27
N TYR A 170 6.87 -25.07 2.10
CA TYR A 170 5.56 -24.43 1.94
C TYR A 170 4.52 -25.43 1.39
N PRO A 171 3.21 -25.21 1.63
CA PRO A 171 2.17 -25.98 0.96
C PRO A 171 2.28 -25.81 -0.56
N ALA A 172 2.05 -26.88 -1.33
CA ALA A 172 2.00 -26.78 -2.80
C ALA A 172 0.86 -25.85 -3.25
N VAL A 173 1.07 -25.13 -4.36
CA VAL A 173 0.03 -24.30 -4.98
C VAL A 173 -0.95 -25.17 -5.77
N ASP A 174 -2.14 -24.65 -6.07
CA ASP A 174 -3.06 -25.35 -6.97
C ASP A 174 -2.46 -25.44 -8.38
N GLU A 175 -2.56 -26.62 -8.99
CA GLU A 175 -2.03 -26.93 -10.33
C GLU A 175 -2.51 -25.94 -11.41
N SER A 176 -3.70 -25.35 -11.25
CA SER A 176 -4.20 -24.31 -12.15
C SER A 176 -3.41 -23.01 -12.07
N VAL A 177 -2.85 -22.67 -10.90
CA VAL A 177 -1.99 -21.49 -10.70
C VAL A 177 -0.65 -21.71 -11.38
N SER A 178 0.00 -22.86 -11.15
CA SER A 178 1.28 -23.21 -11.79
C SER A 178 1.17 -23.15 -13.32
N ARG A 179 0.14 -23.79 -13.89
CA ARG A 179 -0.10 -23.79 -15.35
C ARG A 179 -0.33 -22.40 -15.94
N VAL A 180 -0.91 -21.48 -15.16
CA VAL A 180 -1.15 -20.11 -15.61
C VAL A 180 0.12 -19.25 -15.53
N LEU A 181 1.05 -19.60 -14.64
CA LEU A 181 2.35 -18.92 -14.51
C LEU A 181 3.35 -19.39 -15.57
N GLU A 182 3.30 -20.66 -15.98
CA GLU A 182 4.15 -21.24 -17.01
C GLU A 182 4.15 -20.41 -18.31
N GLY A 183 5.33 -19.94 -18.72
CA GLY A 183 5.50 -19.17 -19.96
C GLY A 183 4.81 -17.79 -19.96
N ARG A 184 4.26 -17.34 -18.83
CA ARG A 184 3.54 -16.07 -18.74
C ARG A 184 4.51 -14.90 -18.86
N ARG A 185 4.07 -13.84 -19.54
CA ARG A 185 4.86 -12.63 -19.76
C ARG A 185 4.42 -11.51 -18.83
N PHE A 186 5.38 -10.95 -18.10
CA PHE A 186 5.20 -9.76 -17.27
C PHE A 186 5.86 -8.55 -17.93
N LEU A 187 5.12 -7.44 -17.99
CA LEU A 187 5.64 -6.17 -18.47
C LEU A 187 6.11 -5.34 -17.29
N LEU A 188 7.40 -5.01 -17.26
CA LEU A 188 8.03 -4.21 -16.22
C LEU A 188 8.57 -2.90 -16.80
N PRO A 189 8.58 -1.80 -16.02
CA PRO A 189 9.22 -0.55 -16.45
C PRO A 189 10.69 -0.74 -16.84
N SER A 190 11.12 -0.10 -17.92
CA SER A 190 12.53 -0.05 -18.32
C SER A 190 13.35 0.76 -17.30
N GLY A 191 14.54 0.29 -16.95
CA GLY A 191 15.45 1.00 -16.02
C GLY A 191 15.43 0.48 -14.58
N LEU A 192 14.70 -0.59 -14.29
CA LEU A 192 14.84 -1.30 -13.01
C LEU A 192 16.17 -2.06 -12.95
N SER A 193 16.84 -1.98 -11.80
CA SER A 193 17.95 -2.88 -11.47
C SER A 193 17.47 -4.34 -11.43
N LEU A 194 18.38 -5.31 -11.56
CA LEU A 194 18.04 -6.73 -11.49
C LEU A 194 17.29 -7.06 -10.18
N ALA A 195 17.78 -6.55 -9.05
CA ALA A 195 17.13 -6.73 -7.75
C ALA A 195 15.71 -6.13 -7.72
N ALA A 196 15.52 -4.91 -8.22
CA ALA A 196 14.20 -4.28 -8.26
C ALA A 196 13.24 -4.97 -9.23
N ARG A 197 13.76 -5.54 -10.32
CA ARG A 197 12.99 -6.35 -11.26
C ARG A 197 12.50 -7.64 -10.59
N ARG A 198 13.39 -8.35 -9.91
CA ARG A 198 13.08 -9.57 -9.14
C ARG A 198 11.95 -9.32 -8.14
N THR A 199 12.16 -8.38 -7.21
CA THR A 199 11.19 -8.06 -6.15
C THR A 199 9.82 -7.66 -6.71
N ARG A 200 9.80 -6.99 -7.87
CA ARG A 200 8.55 -6.58 -8.51
C ARG A 200 7.83 -7.73 -9.20
N ILE A 201 8.54 -8.73 -9.72
CA ILE A 201 7.93 -9.95 -10.25
C ILE A 201 7.37 -10.77 -9.08
N GLU A 202 8.18 -11.00 -8.04
CA GLU A 202 7.77 -11.74 -6.82
C GLU A 202 6.50 -11.17 -6.21
N SER A 203 6.51 -9.88 -5.85
CA SER A 203 5.37 -9.19 -5.24
C SER A 203 4.12 -9.20 -6.13
N ARG A 204 4.29 -9.19 -7.45
CA ARG A 204 3.18 -9.26 -8.39
C ARG A 204 2.59 -10.65 -8.48
N ILE A 205 3.41 -11.70 -8.47
CA ILE A 205 2.92 -13.08 -8.44
C ILE A 205 2.19 -13.35 -7.11
N GLU A 206 2.75 -12.92 -5.98
CA GLU A 206 2.11 -12.99 -4.66
C GLU A 206 0.72 -12.33 -4.66
N THR A 207 0.62 -11.11 -5.21
CA THR A 207 -0.64 -10.35 -5.19
C THR A 207 -1.65 -10.85 -6.22
N ASP A 208 -1.21 -11.15 -7.45
CA ASP A 208 -2.12 -11.48 -8.57
C ASP A 208 -2.66 -12.93 -8.46
N PHE A 209 -1.95 -13.83 -7.78
CA PHE A 209 -2.29 -15.27 -7.70
C PHE A 209 -2.55 -15.78 -6.28
N ASP A 210 -2.55 -14.89 -5.29
CA ASP A 210 -2.83 -15.22 -3.89
C ASP A 210 -1.89 -16.28 -3.28
N VAL A 211 -0.64 -16.33 -3.74
CA VAL A 211 0.37 -17.26 -3.24
C VAL A 211 1.06 -16.71 -1.99
N GLY A 212 1.56 -17.60 -1.12
CA GLY A 212 2.13 -17.26 0.17
C GLY A 212 3.63 -16.98 0.16
N TYR A 213 4.35 -17.50 -0.85
CA TYR A 213 5.78 -17.29 -1.03
C TYR A 213 6.14 -17.35 -2.51
N VAL A 214 7.02 -16.47 -2.98
CA VAL A 214 7.57 -16.51 -4.33
C VAL A 214 9.05 -16.17 -4.30
N ARG A 215 9.85 -16.97 -4.99
CA ARG A 215 11.25 -16.68 -5.27
C ARG A 215 11.50 -16.72 -6.76
N VAL A 216 12.19 -15.70 -7.28
CA VAL A 216 12.58 -15.62 -8.69
C VAL A 216 14.08 -15.47 -8.80
N GLU A 217 14.72 -16.35 -9.56
CA GLU A 217 16.13 -16.17 -9.92
C GLU A 217 16.27 -15.56 -11.31
N LEU A 218 17.14 -14.57 -11.42
CA LEU A 218 17.41 -13.85 -12.66
C LEU A 218 18.87 -14.07 -13.07
N THR A 219 19.11 -14.32 -14.35
CA THR A 219 20.45 -14.33 -14.92
C THR A 219 21.03 -12.91 -15.00
N ALA A 220 22.34 -12.80 -15.28
CA ALA A 220 23.01 -11.50 -15.45
C ALA A 220 22.37 -10.61 -16.54
N ASP A 221 21.75 -11.22 -17.54
CA ASP A 221 21.02 -10.54 -18.62
C ASP A 221 19.59 -10.16 -18.23
N GLY A 222 19.13 -10.58 -17.05
CA GLY A 222 17.81 -10.28 -16.49
C GLY A 222 16.68 -11.14 -17.05
N THR A 223 17.02 -12.32 -17.57
CA THR A 223 16.06 -13.39 -17.91
C THR A 223 15.80 -14.25 -16.67
N VAL A 224 14.58 -14.75 -16.50
CA VAL A 224 14.23 -15.61 -15.36
C VAL A 224 14.77 -17.02 -15.59
N SER A 225 15.59 -17.51 -14.68
CA SER A 225 16.17 -18.86 -14.74
C SER A 225 15.31 -19.90 -14.03
N SER A 226 14.81 -19.58 -12.83
CA SER A 226 13.96 -20.44 -12.02
C SER A 226 12.94 -19.61 -11.25
N VAL A 227 11.81 -20.24 -10.94
CA VAL A 227 10.74 -19.66 -10.13
C VAL A 227 10.22 -20.75 -9.20
N SER A 228 10.28 -20.48 -7.89
CA SER A 228 9.72 -21.35 -6.86
C SER A 228 8.51 -20.64 -6.21
N VAL A 229 7.37 -21.32 -6.09
CA VAL A 229 6.14 -20.76 -5.50
C VAL A 229 5.63 -21.63 -4.36
N GLY A 230 5.11 -20.98 -3.31
CA GLY A 230 4.51 -21.65 -2.16
C GLY A 230 3.09 -21.15 -1.91
N GLY A 231 2.16 -22.07 -1.64
CA GLY A 231 0.80 -21.76 -1.23
C GLY A 231 0.74 -21.03 0.11
N LYS A 232 -0.38 -20.33 0.35
CA LYS A 232 -0.60 -19.68 1.64
C LYS A 232 -0.78 -20.70 2.75
N ARG A 233 -0.05 -20.49 3.86
CA ARG A 233 -0.28 -21.19 5.12
C ARG A 233 -1.66 -20.76 5.66
N SER A 234 -2.66 -21.62 5.57
CA SER A 234 -4.04 -21.33 5.95
C SER A 234 -4.21 -21.16 7.47
N GLY A 235 -4.93 -20.10 7.89
CA GLY A 235 -5.34 -19.86 9.29
C GLY A 235 -6.03 -18.49 9.47
N ILE A 236 -7.03 -18.37 10.36
CA ILE A 236 -7.78 -17.11 10.62
C ILE A 236 -6.87 -16.05 11.28
N SER A 237 -5.86 -16.48 12.02
CA SER A 237 -4.82 -15.63 12.61
C SER A 237 -3.47 -16.36 12.55
N PRO A 238 -2.35 -15.67 12.30
CA PRO A 238 -1.02 -16.26 12.42
C PRO A 238 -0.73 -16.78 13.84
N THR A 239 -1.48 -16.28 14.83
CA THR A 239 -1.36 -16.67 16.24
C THR A 239 -2.32 -17.81 16.65
N LEU A 240 -3.19 -18.27 15.74
CA LEU A 240 -4.02 -19.46 15.96
C LEU A 240 -3.23 -20.69 15.48
N GLY A 241 -2.76 -21.49 16.44
CA GLY A 241 -2.05 -22.75 16.18
C GLY A 241 -2.97 -23.84 15.62
N PRO A 242 -2.41 -24.90 15.01
CA PRO A 242 -3.17 -26.13 14.75
C PRO A 242 -3.69 -26.72 16.07
N GLY A 243 -4.88 -27.32 16.06
CA GLY A 243 -5.53 -27.88 17.25
C GLY A 243 -6.07 -26.85 18.24
N GLN A 244 -6.07 -25.56 17.88
CA GLN A 244 -6.65 -24.50 18.71
C GLN A 244 -7.82 -23.82 18.03
N VAL A 245 -8.78 -23.40 18.84
CA VAL A 245 -9.92 -22.60 18.40
C VAL A 245 -10.04 -21.32 19.22
N ALA A 246 -10.56 -20.28 18.59
CA ALA A 246 -10.88 -19.03 19.27
C ALA A 246 -12.33 -19.08 19.78
N VAL A 247 -12.51 -19.06 21.09
CA VAL A 247 -13.84 -19.09 21.73
C VAL A 247 -14.13 -17.76 22.40
N ALA A 248 -15.30 -17.19 22.10
CA ALA A 248 -15.81 -16.01 22.77
C ALA A 248 -16.71 -16.43 23.93
N ILE A 249 -16.29 -16.14 25.16
CA ILE A 249 -17.03 -16.48 26.38
C ILE A 249 -17.46 -15.21 27.12
N ALA A 250 -18.57 -15.31 27.84
CA ALA A 250 -18.97 -14.25 28.76
C ALA A 250 -18.17 -14.41 30.06
N SER A 251 -17.49 -13.35 30.52
CA SER A 251 -16.69 -13.42 31.73
C SER A 251 -16.53 -12.06 32.43
N THR A 252 -16.23 -12.13 33.73
CA THR A 252 -15.63 -11.04 34.50
C THR A 252 -14.12 -11.27 34.58
N LEU A 253 -13.36 -10.60 33.72
CA LEU A 253 -11.91 -10.61 33.78
C LEU A 253 -11.40 -9.93 35.05
N SER A 254 -10.40 -10.53 35.70
CA SER A 254 -9.58 -9.81 36.67
C SER A 254 -8.82 -8.69 35.95
N ALA A 255 -8.77 -7.50 36.54
CA ALA A 255 -8.45 -6.23 35.87
C ALA A 255 -7.03 -6.09 35.26
N ASN A 256 -6.20 -7.14 35.31
CA ASN A 256 -4.78 -7.08 34.95
C ASN A 256 -4.36 -8.01 33.81
N ALA A 257 -5.26 -8.77 33.19
CA ALA A 257 -4.88 -9.66 32.08
C ALA A 257 -4.74 -8.91 30.75
N SER A 258 -3.68 -9.20 30.02
CA SER A 258 -3.33 -8.67 28.70
C SER A 258 -3.37 -9.75 27.62
N ALA A 259 -3.48 -9.35 26.36
CA ALA A 259 -3.39 -10.29 25.25
C ALA A 259 -2.05 -11.03 25.29
N GLY A 260 -2.09 -12.36 25.26
CA GLY A 260 -0.92 -13.23 25.45
C GLY A 260 -0.82 -13.89 26.83
N ASP A 261 -1.59 -13.42 27.82
CA ASP A 261 -1.52 -14.00 29.17
C ASP A 261 -2.18 -15.39 29.22
N PRO A 262 -1.58 -16.36 29.94
CA PRO A 262 -2.21 -17.65 30.20
C PRO A 262 -3.40 -17.46 31.16
N ILE A 263 -4.54 -18.03 30.79
CA ILE A 263 -5.80 -17.94 31.51
C ILE A 263 -6.31 -19.34 31.81
N GLU A 264 -6.69 -19.55 33.06
CA GLU A 264 -7.51 -20.67 33.48
C GLU A 264 -8.97 -20.25 33.50
N VAL A 265 -9.83 -21.09 32.93
CA VAL A 265 -11.27 -20.87 32.89
C VAL A 265 -11.96 -21.75 33.91
N TRP A 266 -12.63 -21.11 34.87
CA TRP A 266 -13.32 -21.77 35.97
C TRP A 266 -14.83 -21.55 35.85
N THR A 267 -15.60 -22.59 36.20
CA THR A 267 -17.05 -22.49 36.41
C THR A 267 -17.36 -22.76 37.87
N ASP A 268 -18.28 -21.97 38.42
CA ASP A 268 -18.83 -22.18 39.76
C ASP A 268 -20.17 -22.92 39.61
N GLU A 269 -20.25 -24.17 40.09
CA GLU A 269 -21.47 -24.98 40.13
C GLU A 269 -21.81 -25.32 41.58
N GLY A 270 -22.83 -24.64 42.12
CA GLY A 270 -23.21 -24.75 43.53
C GLY A 270 -22.07 -24.30 44.45
N ASP A 271 -21.66 -25.18 45.36
CA ASP A 271 -20.54 -24.94 46.28
C ASP A 271 -19.18 -25.46 45.75
N SER A 272 -19.12 -25.88 44.48
CA SER A 272 -17.91 -26.43 43.85
C SER A 272 -17.41 -25.54 42.70
N SER A 273 -16.09 -25.40 42.61
CA SER A 273 -15.39 -24.69 41.54
C SER A 273 -14.66 -25.70 40.67
N GLN A 274 -14.97 -25.76 39.38
CA GLN A 274 -14.37 -26.71 38.44
C GLN A 274 -13.59 -25.97 37.35
N LEU A 275 -12.39 -26.49 37.04
CA LEU A 275 -11.61 -26.04 35.88
C LEU A 275 -12.27 -26.57 34.61
N VAL A 276 -12.59 -25.67 33.69
CA VAL A 276 -13.26 -25.96 32.43
C VAL A 276 -12.24 -26.16 31.32
N ALA A 277 -11.28 -25.25 31.22
CA ALA A 277 -10.23 -25.25 30.20
C ALA A 277 -9.07 -24.35 30.62
N THR A 278 -7.93 -24.51 29.98
CA THR A 278 -6.82 -23.56 30.00
C THR A 278 -6.64 -22.94 28.60
N GLY A 279 -6.06 -21.75 28.53
CA GLY A 279 -5.90 -21.07 27.27
C GLY A 279 -5.12 -19.76 27.37
N THR A 280 -5.14 -18.99 26.29
CA THR A 280 -4.45 -17.69 26.21
C THR A 280 -5.43 -16.57 25.89
N LEU A 281 -5.33 -15.45 26.62
CA LEU A 281 -6.15 -14.28 26.35
C LEU A 281 -5.79 -13.68 24.98
N ARG A 282 -6.79 -13.46 24.11
CA ARG A 282 -6.59 -12.75 22.84
C ARG A 282 -7.07 -11.31 22.90
N SER A 283 -8.27 -11.12 23.43
CA SER A 283 -8.90 -9.81 23.50
C SER A 283 -10.01 -9.83 24.53
N SER A 284 -10.28 -8.67 25.12
CA SER A 284 -11.44 -8.45 25.98
C SER A 284 -12.22 -7.23 25.49
N SER A 285 -13.54 -7.36 25.44
CA SER A 285 -14.46 -6.27 25.10
C SER A 285 -15.67 -6.33 26.02
N GLY A 286 -15.73 -5.42 26.98
CA GLY A 286 -16.77 -5.42 28.02
C GLY A 286 -16.79 -6.73 28.80
N SER A 287 -17.91 -7.45 28.77
CA SER A 287 -18.08 -8.74 29.44
C SER A 287 -17.82 -9.95 28.55
N VAL A 288 -17.27 -9.75 27.35
CA VAL A 288 -16.92 -10.83 26.41
C VAL A 288 -15.41 -10.89 26.27
N VAL A 289 -14.89 -12.10 26.39
CA VAL A 289 -13.46 -12.40 26.32
C VAL A 289 -13.25 -13.45 25.24
N THR A 290 -12.30 -13.18 24.36
CA THR A 290 -11.85 -14.15 23.36
C THR A 290 -10.62 -14.84 23.90
N LEU A 291 -10.70 -16.16 24.01
CA LEU A 291 -9.60 -17.03 24.41
C LEU A 291 -9.18 -17.91 23.23
N LEU A 292 -7.90 -18.21 23.15
CA LEU A 292 -7.46 -19.41 22.44
C LEU A 292 -7.44 -20.57 23.40
N VAL A 293 -8.08 -21.65 23.01
CA VAL A 293 -8.17 -22.89 23.77
C VAL A 293 -7.88 -24.06 22.83
N ASP A 294 -7.56 -25.21 23.41
CA ASP A 294 -7.49 -26.46 22.67
C ASP A 294 -8.86 -26.80 22.05
N GLU A 295 -8.87 -27.40 20.87
CA GLU A 295 -10.10 -27.78 20.17
C GLU A 295 -10.93 -28.82 20.95
N ASP A 296 -10.28 -29.68 21.73
CA ASP A 296 -10.96 -30.67 22.57
C ASP A 296 -11.75 -30.00 23.72
N ASP A 297 -11.19 -28.91 24.28
CA ASP A 297 -11.80 -28.14 25.36
C ASP A 297 -12.90 -27.19 24.88
N ALA A 298 -12.98 -26.91 23.57
CA ALA A 298 -13.92 -25.96 23.00
C ALA A 298 -15.39 -26.30 23.29
N ASN A 299 -15.69 -27.60 23.33
CA ASN A 299 -17.05 -28.11 23.55
C ASN A 299 -17.49 -28.02 25.02
N ALA A 300 -16.57 -27.71 25.95
CA ALA A 300 -16.88 -27.50 27.36
C ALA A 300 -17.56 -26.14 27.63
N PHE A 301 -17.54 -25.22 26.65
CA PHE A 301 -18.14 -23.90 26.80
C PHE A 301 -19.63 -23.89 26.43
N GLU A 302 -20.45 -23.51 27.41
CA GLU A 302 -21.88 -23.34 27.24
C GLU A 302 -22.22 -21.92 26.76
N PRO A 303 -23.09 -21.78 25.74
CA PRO A 303 -23.54 -20.47 25.30
C PRO A 303 -24.22 -19.70 26.44
N ARG A 304 -23.80 -18.44 26.64
CA ARG A 304 -24.34 -17.49 27.64
C ARG A 304 -24.03 -17.82 29.11
N LYS A 305 -23.33 -18.91 29.40
CA LYS A 305 -22.78 -19.15 30.74
C LYS A 305 -21.65 -18.16 31.00
N ARG A 306 -21.55 -17.66 32.24
CA ARG A 306 -20.45 -16.79 32.65
C ARG A 306 -19.39 -17.60 33.34
N TYR A 307 -18.14 -17.38 32.96
CA TYR A 307 -17.00 -18.07 33.53
C TYR A 307 -16.13 -17.11 34.34
N ARG A 308 -15.45 -17.64 35.35
CA ARG A 308 -14.45 -16.91 36.15
C ARG A 308 -13.07 -17.16 35.56
N LEU A 309 -12.32 -16.10 35.30
CA LEU A 309 -10.99 -16.18 34.69
C LEU A 309 -9.92 -15.81 35.69
N THR A 310 -8.88 -16.64 35.76
CA THR A 310 -7.70 -16.41 36.59
C THR A 310 -6.47 -16.43 35.70
N THR A 311 -5.55 -15.48 35.90
CA THR A 311 -4.23 -15.50 35.25
C THR A 311 -3.37 -16.54 35.96
N GLY A 312 -2.91 -17.57 35.24
CA GLY A 312 -1.97 -18.55 35.79
C GLY A 312 -0.58 -17.94 36.02
N PRO A 313 0.21 -18.41 36.99
CA PRO A 313 1.59 -17.97 37.22
C PRO A 313 2.59 -18.58 36.22
N GLU A 314 2.13 -19.36 35.26
CA GLU A 314 2.98 -20.01 34.28
C GLU A 314 3.64 -18.96 33.38
N THR A 315 4.95 -19.09 33.18
CA THR A 315 5.62 -18.33 32.13
C THR A 315 4.92 -18.71 30.84
N PRO A 316 4.44 -17.76 30.01
CA PRO A 316 3.88 -18.11 28.73
C PRO A 316 4.93 -18.94 28.01
N ALA A 317 4.68 -20.24 27.84
CA ALA A 317 5.40 -21.02 26.85
C ALA A 317 4.91 -20.46 25.53
N ASP A 318 5.46 -19.32 25.12
CA ASP A 318 5.02 -18.62 23.92
C ASP A 318 5.63 -19.28 22.69
N TRP A 319 5.62 -20.62 22.69
CA TRP A 319 5.89 -21.46 21.53
C TRP A 319 4.94 -21.07 20.40
N HIS A 320 3.75 -20.55 20.73
CA HIS A 320 2.83 -19.96 19.78
C HIS A 320 3.32 -18.64 19.17
N ALA A 321 3.91 -17.70 19.91
CA ALA A 321 4.54 -16.54 19.29
C ALA A 321 5.80 -16.91 18.52
N LEU A 322 6.56 -17.91 18.97
CA LEU A 322 7.65 -18.48 18.18
C LEU A 322 7.12 -19.06 16.87
N VAL A 323 6.09 -19.90 16.91
CA VAL A 323 5.43 -20.48 15.73
C VAL A 323 4.81 -19.40 14.86
N ALA A 324 4.22 -18.36 15.44
CA ALA A 324 3.66 -17.23 14.69
C ALA A 324 4.76 -16.38 14.04
N ALA A 325 5.89 -16.18 14.71
CA ALA A 325 7.07 -15.50 14.19
C ALA A 325 7.65 -16.30 13.02
N ILE A 326 7.84 -17.62 13.18
CA ILE A 326 8.26 -18.52 12.09
C ILE A 326 7.23 -18.51 10.95
N ARG A 327 5.92 -18.51 11.25
CA ARG A 327 4.86 -18.51 10.24
C ARG A 327 4.84 -17.21 9.43
N GLY A 328 5.14 -16.08 10.06
CA GLY A 328 5.18 -14.75 9.44
C GLY A 328 6.52 -14.37 8.80
N ALA A 329 7.57 -15.15 9.04
CA ALA A 329 8.87 -14.96 8.44
C ALA A 329 9.01 -15.73 7.10
N ALA A 330 10.10 -15.50 6.38
CA ALA A 330 10.38 -16.21 5.12
C ALA A 330 10.94 -17.62 5.36
N GLU A 331 11.42 -17.86 6.57
CA GLU A 331 11.95 -19.11 7.07
C GLU A 331 10.83 -20.14 7.31
N THR A 332 11.19 -21.41 7.19
CA THR A 332 10.31 -22.55 7.43
C THR A 332 11.05 -23.62 8.23
N VAL A 333 10.30 -24.48 8.91
CA VAL A 333 10.87 -25.65 9.59
C VAL A 333 10.56 -26.88 8.76
N VAL A 334 11.60 -27.60 8.35
CA VAL A 334 11.49 -28.89 7.65
C VAL A 334 12.20 -29.99 8.42
N ALA A 335 11.67 -31.20 8.33
CA ALA A 335 12.32 -32.40 8.85
C ALA A 335 13.18 -33.02 7.75
N ILE A 336 14.49 -33.12 7.99
CA ILE A 336 15.46 -33.72 7.09
C ILE A 336 15.92 -35.03 7.72
N LYS A 337 15.69 -36.12 7.01
CA LYS A 337 16.20 -37.44 7.40
C LYS A 337 17.62 -37.60 6.88
N ILE A 338 18.54 -38.01 7.76
CA ILE A 338 19.91 -38.30 7.38
C ILE A 338 19.98 -39.75 6.86
N ASP A 339 20.15 -39.89 5.55
CA ASP A 339 20.28 -41.21 4.91
C ASP A 339 21.67 -41.80 5.13
N ALA A 340 21.73 -43.14 5.17
CA ALA A 340 22.99 -43.87 5.14
C ALA A 340 23.69 -43.66 3.78
N ASP A 341 25.00 -43.46 3.80
CA ASP A 341 25.85 -43.07 2.68
C ASP A 341 25.45 -41.71 2.03
N GLY A 342 24.68 -40.89 2.75
CA GLY A 342 24.23 -39.57 2.33
C GLY A 342 25.29 -38.48 2.55
N PRO A 343 25.13 -37.29 1.93
CA PRO A 343 26.12 -36.19 2.01
C PRO A 343 26.26 -35.59 3.41
N LEU A 344 25.30 -35.85 4.30
CA LEU A 344 25.27 -35.35 5.67
C LEU A 344 25.65 -36.41 6.71
N GLU A 345 25.92 -37.66 6.29
CA GLU A 345 26.35 -38.70 7.22
C GLU A 345 27.76 -38.38 7.74
N SER A 346 27.94 -38.42 9.07
CA SER A 346 29.21 -38.09 9.75
C SER A 346 29.66 -36.64 9.62
N GLU A 347 28.84 -35.76 9.06
CA GLU A 347 29.06 -34.31 9.09
C GLU A 347 28.54 -33.69 10.39
N PHE A 348 28.93 -32.45 10.65
CA PHE A 348 28.50 -31.72 11.84
C PHE A 348 27.19 -30.96 11.61
N VAL A 349 26.46 -30.67 12.68
CA VAL A 349 25.25 -29.83 12.66
C VAL A 349 25.48 -28.49 11.95
N ASP A 350 26.65 -27.86 12.09
CA ASP A 350 27.02 -26.60 11.43
C ASP A 350 27.06 -26.67 9.90
N TRP A 351 27.19 -27.87 9.32
CA TRP A 351 27.17 -28.04 7.86
C TRP A 351 25.76 -27.97 7.26
N VAL A 352 24.73 -28.08 8.10
CA VAL A 352 23.35 -27.99 7.64
C VAL A 352 22.96 -26.52 7.50
N PRO A 353 22.62 -26.04 6.28
CA PRO A 353 22.24 -24.65 6.07
C PRO A 353 20.96 -24.30 6.84
N GLY A 354 21.01 -23.18 7.56
CA GLY A 354 19.97 -22.74 8.48
C GLY A 354 20.34 -23.00 9.93
N THR A 355 19.35 -23.28 10.77
CA THR A 355 19.54 -23.57 12.20
C THR A 355 18.83 -24.86 12.56
N VAL A 356 19.57 -25.86 13.04
CA VAL A 356 18.99 -27.10 13.56
C VAL A 356 18.37 -26.84 14.92
N LEU A 357 17.04 -26.92 15.00
CA LEU A 357 16.28 -26.68 16.22
C LEU A 357 16.19 -27.92 17.10
N LEU A 358 16.09 -29.09 16.48
CA LEU A 358 15.89 -30.37 17.13
C LEU A 358 16.58 -31.47 16.31
N LEU A 359 17.27 -32.37 17.00
CA LEU A 359 17.80 -33.60 16.42
C LEU A 359 17.13 -34.79 17.11
N GLU A 360 16.42 -35.61 16.35
CA GLU A 360 15.84 -36.85 16.84
C GLU A 360 16.75 -38.02 16.45
N ARG A 361 17.29 -38.71 17.46
CA ARG A 361 18.20 -39.85 17.30
C ARG A 361 17.64 -41.05 18.04
N ASN A 362 17.24 -42.09 17.31
CA ASN A 362 16.69 -43.32 17.88
C ASN A 362 15.53 -43.08 18.88
N GLY A 363 14.72 -42.04 18.67
CA GLY A 363 13.62 -41.64 19.55
C GLY A 363 14.03 -40.79 20.77
N GLU A 364 15.30 -40.39 20.86
CA GLU A 364 15.76 -39.38 21.81
C GLU A 364 15.85 -38.01 21.13
N GLU A 365 15.31 -36.99 21.79
CA GLU A 365 15.21 -35.62 21.29
C GLU A 365 16.31 -34.74 21.91
N VAL A 366 17.19 -34.19 21.05
CA VAL A 366 18.23 -33.23 21.44
C VAL A 366 17.81 -31.85 20.94
N ALA A 367 17.29 -31.02 21.83
CA ALA A 367 16.90 -29.64 21.52
C ALA A 367 18.14 -28.73 21.40
N LEU A 368 18.17 -27.90 20.35
CA LEU A 368 19.28 -26.97 20.04
C LEU A 368 20.65 -27.67 20.14
N PRO A 369 20.91 -28.69 19.30
CA PRO A 369 22.16 -29.44 19.33
C PRO A 369 23.34 -28.49 19.10
N ALA A 370 24.49 -28.81 19.70
CA ALA A 370 25.70 -28.04 19.50
C ALA A 370 26.15 -28.12 18.04
N GLU A 371 26.75 -27.04 17.53
CA GLU A 371 27.31 -26.95 16.17
C GLU A 371 28.30 -28.10 15.86
N SER A 372 29.00 -28.61 16.89
CA SER A 372 29.96 -29.71 16.81
C SER A 372 29.35 -31.11 16.98
N GLU A 373 28.03 -31.23 17.10
CA GLU A 373 27.37 -32.53 17.19
C GLU A 373 27.40 -33.21 15.81
N ALA A 374 27.87 -34.45 15.74
CA ALA A 374 27.97 -35.19 14.49
C ALA A 374 26.63 -35.86 14.16
N LEU A 375 26.19 -35.74 12.91
CA LEU A 375 25.00 -36.35 12.34
C LEU A 375 25.25 -37.83 12.02
N GLN A 376 24.28 -38.67 12.30
CA GLN A 376 24.33 -40.11 12.09
C GLN A 376 23.24 -40.55 11.12
N ALA A 377 23.51 -41.61 10.35
CA ALA A 377 22.48 -42.21 9.53
C ALA A 377 21.28 -42.66 10.38
N GLY A 378 20.07 -42.27 9.97
CA GLY A 378 18.83 -42.50 10.70
C GLY A 378 18.41 -41.37 11.64
N ASP A 379 19.26 -40.35 11.84
CA ASP A 379 18.85 -39.13 12.55
C ASP A 379 17.78 -38.37 11.73
N THR A 380 16.90 -37.67 12.43
CA THR A 380 15.98 -36.68 11.82
C THR A 380 16.26 -35.31 12.41
N ALA A 381 16.74 -34.39 11.57
CA ALA A 381 17.02 -33.01 11.96
C ALA A 381 15.86 -32.09 11.58
N TYR A 382 15.35 -31.32 12.52
CA TYR A 382 14.35 -30.28 12.27
C TYR A 382 15.07 -28.95 12.10
N VAL A 383 15.04 -28.42 10.87
CA VAL A 383 15.89 -27.29 10.46
C VAL A 383 15.02 -26.10 10.13
N LEU A 384 15.31 -24.96 10.77
CA LEU A 384 14.77 -23.65 10.43
C LEU A 384 15.67 -23.01 9.37
N ALA A 385 15.15 -22.88 8.16
CA ALA A 385 15.90 -22.30 7.04
C ALA A 385 14.96 -21.62 6.04
N THR A 386 15.50 -20.79 5.16
CA THR A 386 14.75 -20.29 3.99
C THR A 386 14.62 -21.37 2.93
N PRO A 387 13.57 -21.35 2.08
CA PRO A 387 13.41 -22.34 1.00
C PRO A 387 14.65 -22.48 0.09
N ALA A 388 15.41 -21.41 -0.11
CA ALA A 388 16.61 -21.44 -0.94
C ALA A 388 17.83 -22.09 -0.30
N GLU A 389 17.95 -21.99 1.02
CA GLU A 389 18.94 -22.74 1.78
C GLU A 389 18.61 -24.24 1.72
N LEU A 390 17.33 -24.59 1.79
CA LEU A 390 16.86 -25.98 1.67
C LEU A 390 17.06 -26.56 0.27
N GLU A 391 16.79 -25.80 -0.80
CA GLU A 391 17.05 -26.23 -2.17
C GLU A 391 18.53 -26.62 -2.38
N SER A 392 19.46 -25.97 -1.68
CA SER A 392 20.90 -26.28 -1.78
C SER A 392 21.29 -27.63 -1.18
N LEU A 393 20.47 -28.18 -0.28
CA LEU A 393 20.68 -29.52 0.30
C LEU A 393 20.19 -30.66 -0.61
N SER A 394 19.25 -30.35 -1.51
CA SER A 394 18.64 -31.34 -2.42
C SER A 394 19.43 -31.58 -3.71
N ARG A 395 20.43 -30.73 -3.99
CA ARG A 395 21.34 -30.85 -5.15
C ARG A 395 22.64 -31.51 -4.75
#